data_AF-A0A2D9D712-F1
#
_entry.id   AF-A0A2D9D712-F1
#
_cell.length_a   1.000
_cell.length_b   1.000
_cell.length_c   1.000
_cell.angle_alpha   90.00
_cell.angle_beta   90.00
_cell.angle_gamma   90.00
#
_symmetry.space_group_name_H-M   'P 1'
#
loop_
_entity.id
_entity.type
_entity.pdbx_description
1 polymer ?
#
loop_
_entity_poly.entity_id
_entity_poly.type
_entity_poly.pdbx_seq_one_letter_code
_entity_poly.pdbx_strand_id
1 'polypeptide(L)'
;MDLSAHVHVPYCGGAKPTPEMEKGRLDPMDTVFVTKSLRKKQKTIQVPLDINGCAHIKLRKGNYSLFHKHKLLSIKEFNKLYRPENNKWYTYKGDSCLYKYLSNPDAVFEVSKQKIIKVVVKSRCYTGINPCIDYSGPLRP
;
A
#
# COMPACT_ATOMS: atom_id res chain seq x y z
N MET A 1 -0.47 15.92 -14.75
CA MET A 1 -0.22 15.89 -13.29
C MET A 1 0.64 14.68 -13.04
N ASP A 2 1.69 14.82 -12.25
CA ASP A 2 2.64 13.73 -12.02
C ASP A 2 2.24 12.95 -10.79
N LEU A 3 2.23 11.63 -10.91
CA LEU A 3 1.93 10.71 -9.83
C LEU A 3 3.15 9.81 -9.62
N SER A 4 3.58 9.65 -8.38
CA SER A 4 4.57 8.65 -7.99
C SER A 4 4.02 7.80 -6.84
N ALA A 5 4.05 6.48 -6.96
CA ALA A 5 3.56 5.57 -5.94
C ALA A 5 4.58 4.46 -5.64
N HIS A 6 4.90 4.31 -4.36
CA HIS A 6 5.93 3.39 -3.88
C HIS A 6 5.47 2.62 -2.64
N VAL A 7 6.04 1.45 -2.42
CA VAL A 7 5.96 0.73 -1.16
C VAL A 7 7.26 0.98 -0.39
N HIS A 8 7.16 1.54 0.81
CA HIS A 8 8.30 1.62 1.72
C HIS A 8 8.51 0.27 2.38
N VAL A 9 9.68 -0.33 2.13
CA VAL A 9 10.11 -1.59 2.71
C VAL A 9 11.17 -1.27 3.77
N PRO A 10 10.86 -1.46 5.06
CA PRO A 10 11.84 -1.24 6.12
C PRO A 10 12.94 -2.31 6.08
N TYR A 11 14.08 -2.00 6.68
CA TYR A 11 15.08 -3.01 6.98
C TYR A 11 14.56 -3.97 8.06
N CYS A 12 14.71 -5.27 7.82
CA CYS A 12 14.12 -6.32 8.66
C CYS A 12 15.14 -7.19 9.39
N GLY A 13 16.38 -6.70 9.54
CA GLY A 13 17.28 -7.23 10.56
C GLY A 13 18.23 -8.34 10.12
N GLY A 14 18.75 -9.00 11.15
CA GLY A 14 19.89 -9.93 11.13
C GLY A 14 21.13 -9.32 11.79
N ALA A 15 21.62 -8.24 11.18
CA ALA A 15 22.78 -7.48 11.63
C ALA A 15 22.41 -6.03 11.98
N LYS A 16 23.33 -5.31 12.64
CA LYS A 16 23.17 -3.86 12.84
C LYS A 16 23.15 -3.18 11.46
N PRO A 17 22.07 -2.45 11.10
CA PRO A 17 21.99 -1.78 9.81
C PRO A 17 22.97 -0.60 9.73
N THR A 18 23.38 -0.26 8.51
CA THR A 18 23.99 1.04 8.22
C THR A 18 22.91 2.14 8.25
N PRO A 19 23.28 3.42 8.38
CA PRO A 19 22.31 4.53 8.34
C PRO A 19 21.47 4.57 7.05
N GLU A 20 21.98 4.03 5.95
CA GLU A 20 21.23 3.90 4.70
C GLU A 20 20.22 2.76 4.75
N MET A 21 20.61 1.61 5.31
CA MET A 21 19.71 0.47 5.50
C MET A 21 18.56 0.81 6.45
N GLU A 22 18.82 1.57 7.52
CA GLU A 22 17.79 2.01 8.47
C GLU A 22 16.67 2.82 7.80
N LYS A 23 16.99 3.58 6.75
CA LYS A 23 15.99 4.34 5.98
C LYS A 23 15.03 3.43 5.21
N GLY A 24 15.40 2.16 5.00
CA GLY A 24 14.69 1.22 4.14
C GLY A 24 14.78 1.62 2.67
N ARG A 25 13.98 0.95 1.84
CA ARG A 25 13.93 1.20 0.39
C ARG A 25 12.51 1.54 -0.06
N LEU A 26 12.40 2.20 -1.21
CA LEU A 26 11.14 2.49 -1.88
C LEU A 26 11.04 1.59 -3.11
N ASP A 27 10.10 0.66 -3.08
CA ASP A 27 9.83 -0.23 -4.19
C ASP A 27 8.74 0.41 -5.07
N PRO A 28 8.96 0.54 -6.38
CA PRO A 28 7.96 1.10 -7.29
C PRO A 28 6.72 0.21 -7.33
N MET A 29 5.54 0.82 -7.32
CA MET A 29 4.30 0.11 -7.63
C MET A 29 4.14 -0.04 -9.14
N ASP A 30 3.44 -1.09 -9.57
CA ASP A 30 3.13 -1.36 -10.98
C ASP A 30 1.83 -0.67 -11.43
N THR A 31 0.84 -0.57 -10.55
CA THR A 31 -0.47 -0.02 -10.89
C THR A 31 -1.17 0.53 -9.66
N VAL A 32 -1.86 1.66 -9.85
CA VAL A 32 -2.81 2.20 -8.88
C VAL A 32 -4.18 2.44 -9.51
N PHE A 33 -5.18 2.65 -8.65
CA PHE A 33 -6.56 2.86 -9.04
C PHE A 33 -7.05 4.17 -8.46
N VAL A 34 -7.63 5.01 -9.32
CA VAL A 34 -8.11 6.33 -8.96
C VAL A 34 -9.62 6.41 -9.16
N THR A 35 -10.35 6.95 -8.18
CA THR A 35 -11.81 7.14 -8.27
C THR A 35 -12.24 8.46 -7.65
N LYS A 36 -13.34 9.03 -8.12
CA LYS A 36 -13.94 10.23 -7.51
C LYS A 36 -14.68 9.92 -6.19
N SER A 37 -14.88 8.65 -5.88
CA SER A 37 -15.55 8.21 -4.67
C SER A 37 -14.56 7.85 -3.57
N LEU A 38 -14.95 8.06 -2.32
CA LEU A 38 -14.24 7.47 -1.16
C LEU A 38 -14.39 5.94 -1.12
N ARG A 39 -15.30 5.35 -1.93
CA ARG A 39 -15.58 3.92 -1.96
C ARG A 39 -15.20 3.32 -3.32
N LYS A 40 -14.60 2.13 -3.31
CA LYS A 40 -14.11 1.39 -4.50
C LYS A 40 -15.17 1.03 -5.55
N LYS A 41 -16.46 1.11 -5.22
CA LYS A 41 -17.57 0.59 -6.06
C LYS A 41 -17.99 1.50 -7.22
N GLN A 42 -17.33 2.63 -7.44
CA GLN A 42 -17.59 3.51 -8.58
C GLN A 42 -16.48 3.41 -9.62
N LYS A 43 -16.75 3.82 -10.88
CA LYS A 43 -15.81 3.84 -12.01
C LYS A 43 -14.37 4.19 -11.56
N THR A 44 -13.55 3.16 -11.39
CA THR A 44 -12.12 3.28 -11.06
C THR A 44 -11.33 3.39 -12.36
N ILE A 45 -10.43 4.36 -12.42
CA ILE A 45 -9.45 4.50 -13.48
C ILE A 45 -8.21 3.73 -13.04
N GLN A 46 -7.84 2.71 -13.81
CA GLN A 46 -6.57 2.03 -13.64
C GLN A 46 -5.45 2.89 -14.23
N VAL A 47 -4.41 3.14 -13.45
CA VAL A 47 -3.24 3.92 -13.85
C VAL A 47 -2.02 3.01 -13.79
N PRO A 48 -1.51 2.53 -14.93
CA PRO A 48 -0.24 1.83 -14.97
C PRO A 48 0.89 2.81 -14.65
N LEU A 49 1.88 2.32 -13.89
CA LEU A 49 3.07 3.06 -13.52
C LEU A 49 4.28 2.49 -14.27
N ASP A 50 5.28 3.34 -14.50
CA ASP A 50 6.54 2.92 -15.10
C ASP A 50 7.43 2.15 -14.10
N ILE A 51 8.62 1.77 -14.55
CA ILE A 51 9.62 1.06 -13.72
C ILE A 51 10.05 1.84 -12.47
N ASN A 52 9.84 3.16 -12.44
CA ASN A 52 10.14 4.02 -11.31
C ASN A 52 8.89 4.34 -10.47
N GLY A 53 7.78 3.63 -10.69
CA GLY A 53 6.53 3.86 -9.96
C GLY A 53 5.88 5.20 -10.30
N CYS A 54 6.19 5.79 -11.46
CA CYS A 54 5.72 7.09 -11.89
C CYS A 54 4.71 6.99 -13.04
N ALA A 55 3.79 7.96 -13.12
CA ALA A 55 2.92 8.16 -14.27
C ALA A 55 2.49 9.61 -14.42
N HIS A 56 2.31 10.04 -15.67
CA HIS A 56 1.66 11.31 -15.97
C HIS A 56 0.18 11.10 -16.26
N ILE A 57 -0.69 11.63 -15.41
CA ILE A 57 -2.14 11.48 -15.55
C ILE A 57 -2.85 12.81 -15.81
N LYS A 58 -3.89 12.74 -16.64
CA LYS A 58 -4.81 13.85 -16.93
C LYS A 58 -6.18 13.52 -16.36
N LEU A 59 -6.53 14.17 -15.25
CA LEU A 59 -7.82 14.06 -14.60
C LEU A 59 -8.57 15.39 -14.73
N ARG A 60 -9.89 15.34 -14.78
CA ARG A 60 -10.72 16.56 -14.68
C ARG A 60 -10.59 17.12 -13.26
N LYS A 61 -10.83 18.42 -13.09
CA LYS A 61 -10.88 19.04 -11.76
C LYS A 61 -11.88 18.31 -10.86
N GLY A 62 -11.50 18.12 -9.59
CA GLY A 62 -12.32 17.44 -8.57
C GLY A 62 -11.48 16.72 -7.52
N ASN A 63 -12.17 16.10 -6.57
CA ASN A 63 -11.58 15.28 -5.51
C ASN A 63 -11.49 13.82 -5.95
N TYR A 64 -10.37 13.19 -5.63
CA TYR A 64 -10.08 11.82 -6.00
C TYR A 64 -9.48 11.06 -4.83
N SER A 65 -9.74 9.76 -4.81
CA SER A 65 -9.16 8.78 -3.93
C SER A 65 -8.29 7.83 -4.74
N LEU A 66 -7.13 7.47 -4.19
CA LEU A 66 -6.19 6.53 -4.77
C LEU A 66 -6.12 5.27 -3.91
N PHE A 67 -6.11 4.12 -4.59
CA PHE A 67 -5.96 2.80 -4.00
C PHE A 67 -4.84 2.06 -4.74
N HIS A 68 -3.94 1.41 -4.02
CA HIS A 68 -3.03 0.43 -4.61
C HIS A 68 -3.79 -0.87 -4.94
N LYS A 69 -3.25 -1.67 -5.86
CA LYS A 69 -3.93 -2.85 -6.41
C LYS A 69 -4.48 -3.82 -5.37
N HIS A 70 -3.73 -4.08 -4.30
CA HIS A 70 -4.13 -5.07 -3.29
C HIS A 70 -5.33 -4.62 -2.46
N LYS A 71 -5.60 -3.30 -2.38
CA LYS A 71 -6.85 -2.85 -1.77
C LYS A 71 -8.06 -3.25 -2.58
N LEU A 72 -7.98 -3.53 -3.87
CA LEU A 72 -9.15 -3.97 -4.63
C LEU A 72 -9.55 -5.43 -4.41
N LEU A 73 -8.70 -6.21 -3.75
CA LEU A 73 -8.97 -7.60 -3.43
C LEU A 73 -10.10 -7.74 -2.40
N SER A 74 -10.84 -8.84 -2.49
CA SER A 74 -11.70 -9.30 -1.41
C SER A 74 -10.85 -9.68 -0.17
N ILE A 75 -11.48 -9.72 1.00
CA ILE A 75 -10.83 -10.20 2.24
C ILE A 75 -10.21 -11.58 2.04
N LYS A 76 -10.91 -12.48 1.34
CA LYS A 76 -10.45 -13.85 1.07
C LYS A 76 -9.19 -13.85 0.21
N GLU A 77 -9.18 -13.10 -0.89
CA GLU A 77 -8.02 -13.01 -1.79
C GLU A 77 -6.84 -12.31 -1.11
N PHE A 78 -7.10 -11.24 -0.36
CA PHE A 78 -6.07 -10.53 0.38
C PHE A 78 -5.41 -11.44 1.43
N ASN A 79 -6.21 -12.16 2.22
CA ASN A 79 -5.70 -13.12 3.19
C ASN A 79 -4.93 -14.26 2.52
N LYS A 80 -5.35 -14.75 1.35
CA LYS A 80 -4.59 -15.77 0.61
C LYS A 80 -3.16 -15.31 0.27
N LEU A 81 -2.96 -14.02 0.02
CA LEU A 81 -1.65 -13.45 -0.33
C LEU A 81 -0.83 -13.00 0.90
N TYR A 82 -1.50 -12.46 1.91
CA TYR A 82 -0.85 -11.71 2.99
C TYR A 82 -1.17 -12.21 4.40
N ARG A 83 -1.86 -13.35 4.53
CA ARG A 83 -2.00 -14.03 5.82
C ARG A 83 -1.04 -15.22 5.82
N PRO A 84 -0.02 -15.22 6.69
CA PRO A 84 0.84 -16.38 6.85
C PRO A 84 0.02 -17.55 7.40
N GLU A 85 0.47 -18.76 7.09
CA GLU A 85 -0.10 -19.98 7.66
C GLU A 85 -0.05 -19.92 9.19
N ASN A 86 -1.05 -20.52 9.84
CA ASN A 86 -1.21 -20.47 11.30
C ASN A 86 0.10 -20.86 11.99
N ASN A 87 0.77 -19.88 12.59
CA ASN A 87 1.92 -20.08 13.44
C ASN A 87 1.76 -19.24 14.72
N LYS A 88 2.44 -19.65 15.80
CA LYS A 88 2.35 -19.00 17.12
C LYS A 88 2.88 -17.57 17.18
N TRP A 89 3.64 -17.13 16.18
CA TRP A 89 4.28 -15.82 16.09
C TRP A 89 3.42 -14.76 15.38
N TYR A 90 2.34 -15.15 14.70
CA TYR A 90 1.45 -14.22 14.01
C TYR A 90 0.11 -14.09 14.73
N THR A 91 -0.28 -12.87 15.06
CA THR A 91 -1.58 -12.56 15.66
C THR A 91 -2.44 -11.78 14.68
N TYR A 92 -3.56 -12.36 14.28
CA TYR A 92 -4.52 -11.69 13.39
C TYR A 92 -5.54 -10.88 14.19
N LYS A 93 -5.67 -9.59 13.90
CA LYS A 93 -6.60 -8.66 14.57
C LYS A 93 -8.06 -8.84 14.17
N GLY A 94 -8.35 -9.73 13.23
CA GLY A 94 -9.70 -10.03 12.76
C GLY A 94 -10.10 -9.26 11.49
N ASP A 95 -11.18 -9.74 10.88
CA ASP A 95 -11.67 -9.25 9.57
C ASP A 95 -12.17 -7.81 9.62
N SER A 96 -12.59 -7.31 10.78
CA SER A 96 -13.01 -5.91 10.94
C SER A 96 -11.86 -4.93 10.69
N CYS A 97 -10.64 -5.26 11.16
CA CYS A 97 -9.44 -4.49 10.86
C CYS A 97 -9.18 -4.48 9.35
N LEU A 98 -9.24 -5.65 8.71
CA LEU A 98 -8.92 -5.77 7.30
C LEU A 98 -9.97 -5.07 6.44
N TYR A 99 -11.25 -5.17 6.80
CA TYR A 99 -12.32 -4.42 6.17
C TYR A 99 -12.07 -2.90 6.21
N LYS A 100 -11.69 -2.37 7.38
CA LYS A 100 -11.36 -0.94 7.53
C LYS A 100 -10.15 -0.56 6.69
N TYR A 101 -9.08 -1.34 6.74
CA TYR A 101 -7.86 -1.09 5.95
C TYR A 101 -8.15 -1.08 4.45
N LEU A 102 -8.81 -2.12 3.96
CA LEU A 102 -9.15 -2.24 2.55
C LEU A 102 -10.07 -1.09 2.13
N SER A 103 -11.05 -0.72 2.94
CA SER A 103 -12.05 0.29 2.55
C SER A 103 -11.49 1.72 2.48
N ASN A 104 -10.39 2.01 3.19
CA ASN A 104 -9.80 3.34 3.20
C ASN A 104 -8.87 3.56 2.01
N PRO A 105 -8.89 4.74 1.37
CA PRO A 105 -7.93 5.09 0.33
C PRO A 105 -6.50 5.20 0.89
N ASP A 106 -5.50 5.03 0.03
CA ASP A 106 -4.10 5.29 0.36
C ASP A 106 -3.77 6.78 0.31
N ALA A 107 -4.46 7.52 -0.55
CA ALA A 107 -4.37 8.98 -0.62
C ALA A 107 -5.70 9.59 -1.10
N VAL A 108 -5.96 10.82 -0.66
CA VAL A 108 -7.05 11.68 -1.15
C VAL A 108 -6.43 12.98 -1.63
N PHE A 109 -6.83 13.44 -2.81
CA PHE A 109 -6.20 14.58 -3.47
C PHE A 109 -7.20 15.37 -4.33
N GLU A 110 -6.88 16.64 -4.60
CA GLU A 110 -7.71 17.57 -5.37
C GLU A 110 -6.96 18.07 -6.63
N VAL A 111 -7.53 17.80 -7.81
CA VAL A 111 -6.93 18.07 -9.14
C VAL A 111 -6.93 19.56 -9.53
N SER A 112 -7.31 20.46 -8.64
CA SER A 112 -7.20 21.91 -8.83
C SER A 112 -5.92 22.50 -8.20
N LYS A 113 -5.38 21.85 -7.16
CA LYS A 113 -4.33 22.38 -6.29
C LYS A 113 -2.99 21.65 -6.45
N GLN A 114 -3.04 20.34 -6.71
CA GLN A 114 -1.85 19.51 -6.70
C GLN A 114 -1.36 19.21 -8.12
N LYS A 115 -0.11 19.57 -8.42
CA LYS A 115 0.58 19.21 -9.67
C LYS A 115 1.32 17.88 -9.59
N ILE A 116 1.73 17.50 -8.37
CA ILE A 116 2.48 16.29 -8.07
C ILE A 116 1.78 15.56 -6.91
N ILE A 117 1.56 14.25 -7.06
CA ILE A 117 1.00 13.38 -6.05
C ILE A 117 2.04 12.32 -5.70
N LYS A 118 2.43 12.25 -4.43
CA LYS A 118 3.34 11.22 -3.93
C LYS A 118 2.59 10.32 -2.96
N VAL A 119 2.57 9.03 -3.25
CA VAL A 119 1.96 8.00 -2.40
C VAL A 119 3.03 7.02 -1.95
N VAL A 120 3.11 6.80 -0.65
CA VAL A 120 4.00 5.79 -0.07
C VAL A 120 3.18 4.89 0.84
N VAL A 121 3.02 3.63 0.44
CA VAL A 121 2.39 2.60 1.27
C VAL A 121 3.47 1.96 2.14
N LYS A 122 3.23 1.88 3.45
CA LYS A 122 4.21 1.28 4.36
C LYS A 122 4.01 -0.23 4.43
N SER A 123 5.08 -0.96 4.13
CA SER A 123 5.21 -2.38 4.47
C SER A 123 5.80 -2.53 5.86
N ARG A 124 5.59 -3.69 6.48
CA ARG A 124 6.17 -4.09 7.76
C ARG A 124 6.98 -5.36 7.58
N CYS A 125 7.97 -5.52 8.45
CA CYS A 125 8.73 -6.77 8.51
C CYS A 125 7.80 -7.93 8.84
N TYR A 126 7.99 -9.03 8.10
CA TYR A 126 7.31 -10.32 8.29
C TYR A 126 5.79 -10.33 8.04
N THR A 127 5.11 -9.19 8.02
CA THR A 127 3.66 -9.09 7.73
C THR A 127 3.35 -8.35 6.42
N GLY A 128 4.37 -7.79 5.76
CA GLY A 128 4.24 -7.11 4.48
C GLY A 128 3.31 -5.91 4.58
N ILE A 129 2.41 -5.77 3.60
CA ILE A 129 1.44 -4.67 3.55
C ILE A 129 0.17 -4.94 4.39
N ASN A 130 0.08 -6.05 5.13
CA ASN A 130 -1.07 -6.35 5.96
C ASN A 130 -0.91 -5.73 7.35
N PRO A 131 -1.62 -4.64 7.68
CA PRO A 131 -1.50 -3.98 8.98
C PRO A 131 -2.27 -4.71 10.08
N CYS A 132 -3.09 -5.70 9.72
CA CYS A 132 -3.99 -6.42 10.61
C CYS A 132 -3.37 -7.70 11.17
N ILE A 133 -2.07 -7.90 10.93
CA ILE A 133 -1.28 -8.97 11.50
C ILE A 133 -0.13 -8.33 12.26
N ASP A 134 0.08 -8.80 13.48
CA ASP A 134 1.29 -8.51 14.24
C ASP A 134 2.19 -9.75 14.24
N TYR A 135 3.49 -9.51 14.19
CA TYR A 135 4.52 -10.54 14.31
C TYR A 135 5.24 -10.37 15.65
N SER A 136 5.37 -11.46 16.39
CA SER A 136 6.01 -11.53 17.72
C SER A 136 7.14 -12.57 17.78
N GLY A 137 7.57 -13.09 16.63
CA GLY A 137 8.64 -14.07 16.56
C GLY A 137 10.04 -13.44 16.59
N PRO A 138 11.08 -14.28 16.61
CA PRO A 138 12.45 -13.81 16.59
C PRO A 138 12.77 -13.08 15.28
N LEU A 139 13.69 -12.12 15.33
CA LEU A 139 14.25 -11.54 14.12
C LEU A 139 14.87 -12.67 13.29
N ARG A 140 14.54 -12.70 11.99
CA ARG A 140 15.23 -13.62 11.07
C ARG A 140 16.69 -13.17 10.93
N PRO A 141 17.64 -14.13 10.81
CA PRO A 141 19.05 -13.83 10.59
C PRO A 141 19.29 -12.98 9.34
#